data_AF-A0A1G1NWJ0-F1
#
_entry.id   AF-A0A1G1NWJ0-F1
#
_cell.length_a   1.000
_cell.length_b   1.000
_cell.length_c   1.000
_cell.angle_alpha   90.00
_cell.angle_beta   90.00
_cell.angle_gamma   90.00
#
_symmetry.space_group_name_H-M   'P 1'
#
loop_
_entity.id
_entity.type
_entity.pdbx_description
1 polymer ?
#
loop_
_entity_poly.entity_id
_entity_poly.type
_entity_poly.pdbx_seq_one_letter_code
_entity_poly.pdbx_strand_id
1 'polypeptide(L)' 'MKAKVDPNLCTGCELCVNICPEVFEMKGDVAVVKANPAPQAAEETCREAKDSCPVEAISIEE' A
#
# COMPACT_ATOMS: atom_id res chain seq x y z
N MET A 1 2.97 -7.88 -9.68
CA MET A 1 3.74 -7.23 -8.58
C MET A 1 3.24 -7.64 -7.20
N LYS A 2 4.12 -7.64 -6.18
CA LYS A 2 3.79 -7.89 -4.76
C LYS A 2 4.08 -6.67 -3.90
N ALA A 3 3.06 -6.13 -3.24
CA ALA A 3 3.21 -5.03 -2.29
C ALA A 3 3.42 -5.56 -0.86
N LYS A 4 4.11 -4.77 -0.03
CA LYS A 4 4.27 -4.95 1.42
C LYS A 4 4.19 -3.59 2.11
N VAL A 5 3.62 -3.56 3.31
CA VAL A 5 3.64 -2.39 4.21
C VAL A 5 4.44 -2.77 5.45
N ASP A 6 5.40 -1.93 5.84
CA ASP A 6 6.12 -2.05 7.11
C ASP A 6 5.30 -1.40 8.24
N PRO A 7 4.76 -2.19 9.19
CA PRO A 7 3.96 -1.65 10.28
C PRO A 7 4.77 -0.81 11.28
N ASN A 8 6.10 -0.90 11.30
CA ASN A 8 6.94 -0.08 12.18
C ASN A 8 7.15 1.33 11.64
N LEU A 9 7.07 1.50 10.31
CA LEU A 9 7.18 2.80 9.64
C LEU A 9 5.81 3.43 9.40
N CYS A 10 4.77 2.62 9.17
CA CYS A 10 3.43 3.10 8.88
C CYS A 10 2.88 3.95 10.03
N THR A 11 2.45 5.17 9.71
CA THR A 11 1.85 6.12 10.67
C THR A 11 0.33 6.22 10.56
N GLY A 12 -0.30 5.36 9.75
CA GLY A 12 -1.76 5.32 9.61
C GLY A 12 -2.37 6.52 8.87
N CYS A 13 -1.63 7.20 7.98
CA CYS A 13 -2.12 8.37 7.24
C CYS A 13 -3.18 8.06 6.15
N GLU A 14 -3.48 6.79 5.90
CA GLU A 14 -4.52 6.29 4.97
C GLU A 14 -4.36 6.65 3.48
N LEU A 15 -3.32 7.38 3.06
CA LEU A 15 -3.12 7.77 1.65
C LEU A 15 -3.10 6.57 0.69
N CYS A 16 -2.44 5.48 1.07
CA CYS A 16 -2.38 4.27 0.25
C CYS A 16 -3.75 3.62 0.01
N VAL A 17 -4.66 3.69 1.00
CA VAL A 17 -6.02 3.16 0.89
C VAL A 17 -6.88 4.07 0.02
N ASN A 18 -6.64 5.39 0.05
CA ASN A 18 -7.32 6.33 -0.83
C ASN A 18 -6.88 6.20 -2.30
N ILE A 19 -5.58 5.94 -2.53
CA ILE A 19 -5.00 5.85 -3.88
C ILE A 19 -5.28 4.48 -4.51
N CYS A 20 -5.07 3.40 -3.76
CA CYS A 20 -5.21 2.03 -4.25
C CYS A 20 -6.02 1.16 -3.27
N PRO A 21 -7.32 1.44 -3.12
CA PRO A 21 -8.20 0.71 -2.21
C PRO A 21 -8.34 -0.77 -2.59
N GLU A 22 -7.94 -1.20 -3.78
CA GLU A 22 -7.98 -2.59 -4.23
C GLU A 22 -6.86 -3.43 -3.58
N VAL A 23 -5.73 -2.80 -3.26
CA VAL A 23 -4.52 -3.47 -2.75
C VAL A 23 -4.31 -3.22 -1.26
N PHE A 24 -4.64 -2.02 -0.77
CA PHE A 24 -4.40 -1.63 0.62
C PHE A 24 -5.71 -1.50 1.41
N GLU A 25 -5.65 -1.81 2.70
CA GLU A 25 -6.70 -1.52 3.66
C GLU A 25 -6.09 -1.15 5.02
N MET A 26 -6.84 -0.42 5.85
CA MET A 26 -6.43 -0.13 7.22
C MET A 26 -6.83 -1.28 8.16
N LYS A 27 -5.91 -1.68 9.04
CA LYS A 27 -6.16 -2.66 10.09
C LYS A 27 -5.67 -2.11 11.43
N GLY A 28 -6.58 -1.48 12.16
CA GLY A 28 -6.20 -0.68 13.33
C GLY A 28 -5.46 0.57 12.89
N ASP A 29 -4.30 0.83 13.49
CA ASP A 29 -3.52 2.05 13.25
C ASP A 29 -2.52 1.94 12.08
N VAL A 30 -2.46 0.78 11.40
CA VAL A 30 -1.52 0.53 10.30
C VAL A 30 -2.23 0.02 9.04
N ALA A 31 -1.67 0.35 7.88
CA ALA A 31 -2.13 -0.20 6.61
C ALA A 31 -1.59 -1.62 6.40
N VAL A 32 -2.37 -2.46 5.71
CA VAL A 32 -1.99 -3.82 5.31
C VAL A 32 -2.35 -4.04 3.84
N VAL A 33 -1.70 -5.04 3.23
CA VAL A 33 -1.99 -5.45 1.85
C VAL A 33 -3.05 -6.53 1.86
N LYS A 34 -4.20 -6.28 1.22
CA LYS A 34 -5.31 -7.24 1.12
C LYS A 34 -5.31 -8.05 -0.17
N ALA A 35 -4.67 -7.55 -1.23
CA ALA A 35 -4.54 -8.25 -2.51
C ALA A 35 -3.06 -8.38 -2.89
N ASN A 36 -2.55 -9.61 -2.87
CA ASN A 36 -1.15 -9.91 -3.20
C ASN A 36 -1.07 -11.26 -3.97
N PRO A 37 -0.66 -11.28 -5.26
CA PRO A 37 -0.18 -10.15 -6.06
C PRO A 37 -1.26 -9.09 -6.31
N ALA A 38 -0.83 -7.85 -6.54
CA ALA A 38 -1.76 -6.77 -6.89
C ALA A 38 -2.48 -7.11 -8.21
N PRO A 39 -3.79 -6.81 -8.34
CA PRO A 39 -4.51 -6.96 -9.60
C PRO A 39 -3.87 -6.13 -10.71
N GLN A 40 -3.90 -6.62 -11.95
CA GLN A 40 -3.27 -5.91 -13.09
C GLN A 40 -3.81 -4.48 -13.27
N ALA A 41 -5.12 -4.29 -13.04
CA ALA A 41 -5.77 -2.98 -13.11
C ALA A 41 -5.36 -2.01 -11.99
N ALA A 42 -4.78 -2.53 -10.91
CA ALA A 42 -4.35 -1.75 -9.74
C ALA A 42 -2.81 -1.63 -9.66
N GLU A 43 -2.05 -2.10 -10.66
CA GLU A 43 -0.59 -2.03 -10.60
C GLU A 43 -0.07 -0.59 -10.62
N GLU A 44 -0.70 0.27 -11.41
CA GLU A 44 -0.35 1.70 -11.51
C GLU A 44 -0.67 2.43 -10.20
N THR A 45 -1.90 2.29 -9.69
CA THR A 45 -2.31 2.90 -8.42
C THR A 45 -1.53 2.33 -7.23
N CYS A 46 -1.13 1.06 -7.28
CA CYS A 46 -0.26 0.46 -6.27
C CYS A 46 1.14 1.11 -6.26
N ARG A 47 1.70 1.46 -7.42
CA ARG A 47 2.98 2.19 -7.52
C ARG A 47 2.82 3.64 -7.03
N GLU A 48 1.75 4.31 -7.42
CA GLU A 48 1.44 5.66 -6.93
C GLU A 48 1.26 5.71 -5.41
N ALA A 49 0.58 4.72 -4.84
CA ALA A 49 0.40 4.59 -3.39
C ALA A 49 1.74 4.45 -2.65
N LYS A 50 2.68 3.69 -3.23
CA LYS A 50 4.05 3.59 -2.70
C LYS A 50 4.74 4.95 -2.71
N ASP A 51 4.75 5.62 -3.86
CA ASP A 51 5.48 6.89 -4.04
C ASP A 51 4.85 8.04 -3.23
N SER A 52 3.57 7.93 -2.90
CA SER A 52 2.84 8.90 -2.07
C SER A 52 2.98 8.65 -0.56
N CYS A 53 3.62 7.55 -0.13
CA CYS A 53 3.77 7.26 1.28
C CYS A 53 4.78 8.23 1.93
N PRO A 54 4.35 9.10 2.87
CA PRO A 54 5.20 10.18 3.41
C PRO A 54 6.37 9.66 4.26
N VAL A 55 6.33 8.39 4.64
CA VAL A 55 7.30 7.71 5.50
C VAL A 55 7.90 6.48 4.81
N GLU A 56 7.67 6.34 3.49
CA GLU A 56 8.24 5.28 2.65
C GLU A 56 8.00 3.85 3.21
N ALA A 57 6.88 3.64 3.91
CA ALA A 57 6.56 2.37 4.56
C ALA A 57 6.14 1.26 3.56
N ILE A 58 6.04 1.56 2.28
CA ILE A 58 5.52 0.64 1.25
C ILE A 58 6.67 0.16 0.36
N SER A 59 6.77 -1.15 0.18
CA SER A 59 7.74 -1.80 -0.72
C SER A 59 7.02 -2.62 -1.78
N ILE A 60 7.60 -2.68 -2.99
CA ILE A 60 7.06 -3.42 -4.13
C ILE A 60 8.16 -4.33 -4.69
N GLU A 61 7.85 -5.60 -4.87
CA GLU A 61 8.68 -6.61 -5.55
C GLU A 61 7.96 -7.07 -6.84
N GLU A 62 8.70 -7.33 -7.93
CA GLU A 62 8.14 -7.77 -9.21
C GLU A 62 7.92 -9.28 -9.29
#